data_AF-A0A522F600-F1
#
_entry.id   AF-A0A522F600-F1
#
_cell.length_a   1.000
_cell.length_b   1.000
_cell.length_c   1.000
_cell.angle_alpha   90.00
_cell.angle_beta   90.00
_cell.angle_gamma   90.00
#
_symmetry.space_group_name_H-M   'P 1'
#
loop_
_entity.id
_entity.type
_entity.pdbx_description
1 polymer ?
#
loop_
_entity_poly.entity_id
_entity_poly.type
_entity_poly.pdbx_seq_one_letter_code
_entity_poly.pdbx_strand_id
1 'polypeptide(L)'
;MLYPKHSGVFLFSIAASFFYFFSSPTLSYSQNAPDEADAVFILKGNTRLPSGKGAEGVDLELKKNGQTIQKLLTGKNGKYSVKMNISIVNKNSEYVLYITQVGTIPKSISINTYISPDEYNAKTFPSYLFDLEIKMIETKEKDIVVEKPSGKIIWDNEQHAFAFDQTYAKFREDDTEKLLEEKKKKEEEEQSMKKAEEEARMKADTENKRLADRKSKEEADKILQKNLEAMKLEMRKKRMQDSLDSLTAVNAGKTIVEIKKFSKPVSPDDVDQNAFDGTGAYSINIAKKSLKASQEKMNRKKAANLSAKYETNNTLTSLLNRVDEYEKNEKSIAKSTKQ
;
A
#
# COMPACT_ATOMS: atom_id res chain seq x y z
N MET A 1 -10.10 27.45 -85.22
CA MET A 1 -11.39 28.15 -85.43
C MET A 1 -12.47 27.09 -85.32
N LEU A 2 -13.51 27.15 -84.49
CA LEU A 2 -14.15 28.16 -83.66
C LEU A 2 -14.93 27.38 -82.58
N TYR A 3 -14.94 27.86 -81.33
CA TYR A 3 -15.96 27.46 -80.34
C TYR A 3 -17.30 28.11 -80.69
N PRO A 4 -18.44 27.49 -80.33
CA PRO A 4 -19.17 27.91 -79.10
C PRO A 4 -19.91 26.73 -78.42
N LYS A 5 -20.65 26.80 -77.32
CA LYS A 5 -20.75 27.62 -76.09
C LYS A 5 -22.10 27.18 -75.46
N HIS A 6 -22.12 26.85 -74.17
CA HIS A 6 -23.30 26.74 -73.27
C HIS A 6 -24.35 25.64 -73.58
N SER A 7 -25.18 25.13 -72.67
CA SER A 7 -25.38 25.20 -71.21
C SER A 7 -26.63 24.34 -70.93
N GLY A 8 -26.77 23.71 -69.75
CA GLY A 8 -28.12 23.48 -69.24
C GLY A 8 -28.34 22.22 -68.40
N VAL A 9 -28.46 22.46 -67.10
CA VAL A 9 -29.40 21.81 -66.17
C VAL A 9 -29.17 20.32 -65.86
N PHE A 10 -28.37 20.07 -64.81
CA PHE A 10 -28.46 18.86 -64.01
C PHE A 10 -29.70 18.94 -63.11
N LEU A 11 -30.75 18.18 -63.43
CA LEU A 11 -31.88 17.94 -62.55
C LEU A 11 -31.50 16.85 -61.53
N PHE A 12 -31.24 17.25 -60.28
CA PHE A 12 -31.24 16.35 -59.14
C PHE A 12 -32.70 16.05 -58.75
N SER A 13 -33.22 14.89 -59.13
CA SER A 13 -34.43 14.34 -58.51
C SER A 13 -34.06 13.82 -57.13
N ILE A 14 -34.39 14.59 -56.10
CA ILE A 14 -34.43 14.10 -54.71
C ILE A 14 -35.70 13.25 -54.59
N ALA A 15 -35.54 11.93 -54.68
CA ALA A 15 -36.57 10.98 -54.30
C ALA A 15 -36.72 11.03 -52.77
N ALA A 16 -37.63 11.88 -52.29
CA ALA A 16 -38.08 11.87 -50.90
C ALA A 16 -38.81 10.55 -50.64
N SER A 17 -38.09 9.56 -50.13
CA SER A 17 -38.66 8.31 -49.65
C SER A 17 -39.45 8.61 -48.37
N PHE A 18 -40.76 8.72 -48.51
CA PHE A 18 -41.70 8.67 -47.39
C PHE A 18 -41.62 7.29 -46.74
N PHE A 19 -40.73 7.14 -45.76
CA PHE A 19 -40.84 6.07 -44.78
C PHE A 19 -42.11 6.31 -43.97
N TYR A 20 -43.18 5.62 -44.35
CA TYR A 20 -44.31 5.37 -43.47
C TYR A 20 -43.81 4.53 -42.29
N PHE A 21 -43.30 5.19 -41.25
CA PHE A 21 -43.23 4.63 -39.92
C PHE A 21 -44.68 4.41 -39.47
N PHE A 22 -45.18 3.20 -39.71
CA PHE A 22 -46.29 2.66 -38.92
C PHE A 22 -45.81 2.58 -37.48
N SER A 23 -45.94 3.67 -36.73
CA SER A 23 -45.92 3.66 -35.29
C SER A 23 -47.20 2.97 -34.84
N SER A 24 -47.19 1.63 -34.86
CA SER A 24 -48.14 0.88 -34.05
C SER A 24 -47.95 1.36 -32.61
N PRO A 25 -48.99 1.87 -31.93
CA PRO A 25 -48.90 2.04 -30.49
C PRO A 25 -48.67 0.64 -29.93
N THR A 26 -47.46 0.36 -29.45
CA THR A 26 -47.25 -0.71 -28.50
C THR A 26 -48.05 -0.30 -27.27
N LEU A 27 -49.32 -0.68 -27.25
CA LEU A 27 -50.07 -0.91 -26.03
C LEU A 27 -49.26 -1.96 -25.26
N SER A 28 -48.31 -1.49 -24.46
CA SER A 28 -47.73 -2.26 -23.38
C SER A 28 -48.83 -2.46 -22.34
N TYR A 29 -49.78 -3.32 -22.68
CA TYR A 29 -50.64 -3.96 -21.71
C TYR A 29 -49.69 -4.84 -20.90
N SER A 30 -49.22 -4.30 -19.77
CA SER A 30 -48.58 -5.08 -18.72
C SER A 30 -49.63 -6.07 -18.22
N GLN A 31 -49.76 -7.21 -18.91
CA GLN A 31 -50.37 -8.39 -18.31
C GLN A 31 -49.43 -8.76 -17.17
N ASN A 32 -49.81 -8.42 -15.93
CA ASN A 32 -49.27 -9.12 -14.78
C ASN A 32 -49.41 -10.61 -15.13
N ALA A 33 -48.30 -11.34 -15.11
CA ALA A 33 -48.34 -12.77 -15.37
C ALA A 33 -49.41 -13.39 -14.44
N PRO A 34 -50.23 -14.34 -14.91
CA PRO A 34 -51.35 -14.91 -14.15
C PRO A 34 -50.95 -15.58 -12.82
N ASP A 35 -49.64 -15.66 -12.52
CA ASP A 35 -49.06 -16.26 -11.34
C ASP A 35 -48.71 -15.26 -10.22
N GLU A 36 -48.90 -13.96 -10.46
CA GLU A 36 -48.59 -12.89 -9.51
C GLU A 36 -49.87 -12.25 -8.96
N ALA A 37 -49.92 -12.10 -7.63
CA ALA A 37 -51.05 -11.48 -6.96
C ALA A 37 -50.95 -9.95 -6.99
N ASP A 38 -52.09 -9.25 -6.88
CA ASP A 38 -52.13 -7.78 -6.85
C ASP A 38 -51.43 -7.17 -5.61
N ALA A 39 -51.14 -7.98 -4.60
CA ALA A 39 -50.42 -7.56 -3.41
C ALA A 39 -48.89 -7.47 -3.65
N VAL A 40 -48.27 -6.51 -2.96
CA VAL A 40 -46.81 -6.31 -3.02
C VAL A 40 -46.15 -6.59 -1.67
N PHE A 41 -45.00 -7.24 -1.71
CA PHE A 41 -44.08 -7.32 -0.58
C PHE A 41 -43.12 -6.12 -0.62
N ILE A 42 -42.97 -5.43 0.50
CA ILE A 42 -42.13 -4.24 0.63
C ILE A 42 -41.12 -4.51 1.75
N LEU A 43 -39.87 -4.71 1.37
CA LEU A 43 -38.75 -4.79 2.29
C LEU A 43 -38.13 -3.40 2.42
N LYS A 44 -38.15 -2.85 3.63
CA LYS A 44 -37.61 -1.53 3.92
C LYS A 44 -36.76 -1.56 5.18
N GLY A 45 -35.94 -0.54 5.36
CA GLY A 45 -35.18 -0.39 6.60
C GLY A 45 -33.93 0.47 6.42
N ASN A 46 -32.92 0.18 7.23
CA ASN A 46 -31.68 0.96 7.27
C ASN A 46 -30.45 0.03 7.21
N THR A 47 -29.43 0.46 6.46
CA THR A 47 -28.08 -0.07 6.57
C THR A 47 -27.32 0.69 7.66
N ARG A 48 -26.56 -0.01 8.50
CA ARG A 48 -25.81 0.55 9.64
C ARG A 48 -24.36 0.11 9.60
N LEU A 49 -23.46 1.04 9.90
CA LEU A 49 -22.06 0.71 10.21
C LEU A 49 -21.93 0.18 11.65
N PRO A 50 -20.80 -0.45 12.03
CA PRO A 50 -20.56 -0.90 13.40
C PRO A 50 -20.65 0.24 14.43
N SER A 51 -20.40 1.48 14.01
CA SER A 51 -20.56 2.70 14.82
C SER A 51 -22.02 3.08 15.13
N GLY A 52 -23.01 2.36 14.57
CA GLY A 52 -24.44 2.66 14.70
C GLY A 52 -24.95 3.77 13.77
N LYS A 53 -24.06 4.43 13.01
CA LYS A 53 -24.45 5.42 11.99
C LYS A 53 -25.03 4.73 10.75
N GLY A 54 -25.90 5.44 10.03
CA GLY A 54 -26.41 4.98 8.74
C GLY A 54 -25.27 4.80 7.73
N ALA A 55 -25.27 3.70 6.98
CA ALA A 55 -24.26 3.45 5.96
C ALA A 55 -24.67 4.11 4.64
N GLU A 56 -23.94 5.15 4.24
CA GLU A 56 -24.15 5.87 2.98
C GLU A 56 -23.42 5.18 1.81
N GLY A 57 -24.04 5.17 0.63
CA GLY A 57 -23.42 4.63 -0.58
C GLY A 57 -23.36 3.10 -0.62
N VAL A 58 -24.27 2.42 0.08
CA VAL A 58 -24.45 0.97 -0.06
C VAL A 58 -25.26 0.71 -1.33
N ASP A 59 -24.70 -0.08 -2.24
CA ASP A 59 -25.37 -0.53 -3.45
C ASP A 59 -26.20 -1.78 -3.13
N LEU A 60 -27.50 -1.71 -3.39
CA LEU A 60 -28.41 -2.83 -3.26
C LEU A 60 -28.99 -3.20 -4.63
N GLU A 61 -28.76 -4.45 -5.02
CA GLU A 61 -29.19 -5.01 -6.29
C GLU A 61 -30.17 -6.17 -6.04
N LEU A 62 -31.44 -5.98 -6.41
CA LEU A 62 -32.47 -7.00 -6.33
C LEU A 62 -32.51 -7.81 -7.62
N LYS A 63 -32.34 -9.13 -7.54
CA LYS A 63 -32.42 -10.06 -8.67
C LYS A 63 -33.56 -11.06 -8.51
N LYS A 64 -34.20 -11.43 -9.62
CA LYS A 64 -35.13 -12.56 -9.75
C LYS A 64 -34.68 -13.39 -10.94
N ASN A 65 -34.52 -14.70 -10.77
CA ASN A 65 -34.08 -15.60 -11.84
C ASN A 65 -32.79 -15.15 -12.57
N GLY A 66 -31.83 -14.60 -11.81
CA GLY A 66 -30.56 -14.10 -12.35
C GLY A 66 -30.63 -12.73 -13.04
N GLN A 67 -31.82 -12.19 -13.28
CA GLN A 67 -31.99 -10.85 -13.86
C GLN A 67 -32.14 -9.79 -12.77
N THR A 68 -31.48 -8.65 -12.98
CA THR A 68 -31.61 -7.51 -12.08
C THR A 68 -32.93 -6.80 -12.30
N ILE A 69 -33.76 -6.79 -11.27
CA ILE A 69 -35.08 -6.15 -11.24
C ILE A 69 -34.95 -4.70 -10.78
N GLN A 70 -34.10 -4.45 -9.78
CA GLN A 70 -33.94 -3.12 -9.19
C GLN A 70 -32.50 -2.92 -8.71
N LYS A 71 -31.99 -1.69 -8.87
CA LYS A 71 -30.76 -1.20 -8.26
C LYS A 71 -31.07 0.05 -7.46
N LEU A 72 -30.46 0.20 -6.30
CA LEU A 72 -30.58 1.40 -5.47
C LEU A 72 -29.29 1.65 -4.70
N LEU A 73 -29.00 2.92 -4.45
CA LEU A 73 -27.87 3.35 -3.65
C LEU A 73 -28.39 4.06 -2.40
N THR A 74 -27.92 3.68 -1.21
CA THR A 74 -28.37 4.33 0.03
C THR A 74 -27.82 5.74 0.18
N GLY A 75 -28.66 6.66 0.68
CA GLY A 75 -28.22 8.00 1.08
C GLY A 75 -27.61 8.03 2.50
N LYS A 76 -27.33 9.24 3.00
CA LYS A 76 -26.70 9.51 4.33
C LYS A 76 -27.30 8.76 5.52
N ASN A 77 -28.59 8.46 5.47
CA ASN A 77 -29.30 7.79 6.57
C ASN A 77 -29.31 6.25 6.46
N GLY A 78 -28.68 5.69 5.42
CA GLY A 78 -28.70 4.26 5.12
C GLY A 78 -30.07 3.69 4.76
N LYS A 79 -31.09 4.55 4.55
CA LYS A 79 -32.46 4.08 4.29
C LYS A 79 -32.57 3.42 2.93
N TYR A 80 -33.30 2.31 2.88
CA TYR A 80 -33.64 1.61 1.65
C TYR A 80 -35.09 1.10 1.68
N SER A 81 -35.65 0.87 0.48
CA SER A 81 -36.96 0.27 0.29
C SER A 81 -37.00 -0.38 -1.09
N VAL A 82 -37.32 -1.67 -1.12
CA VAL A 82 -37.48 -2.48 -2.34
C VAL A 82 -38.86 -3.12 -2.35
N LYS A 83 -39.43 -3.25 -3.54
CA LYS A 83 -40.76 -3.82 -3.73
C LYS A 83 -40.66 -5.08 -4.59
N MET A 84 -41.42 -6.09 -4.22
CA MET A 84 -41.49 -7.40 -4.88
C MET A 84 -42.96 -7.79 -5.03
N ASN A 85 -43.26 -8.56 -6.08
CA ASN A 85 -44.61 -9.09 -6.28
C ASN A 85 -44.78 -10.36 -5.46
N ILE A 86 -45.96 -10.55 -4.88
CA ILE A 86 -46.32 -11.79 -4.19
C ILE A 86 -46.66 -12.85 -5.26
N SER A 87 -46.19 -14.08 -5.05
CA SER A 87 -46.64 -15.22 -5.85
C SER A 87 -47.57 -16.10 -5.03
N ILE A 88 -48.70 -16.49 -5.62
CA ILE A 88 -49.62 -17.47 -5.03
C ILE A 88 -49.56 -18.82 -5.74
N VAL A 89 -48.92 -18.88 -6.90
CA VAL A 89 -48.82 -20.10 -7.71
C VAL A 89 -47.44 -20.75 -7.56
N ASN A 90 -46.37 -19.95 -7.61
CA ASN A 90 -45.01 -20.46 -7.68
C ASN A 90 -44.32 -20.48 -6.31
N LYS A 91 -44.16 -21.69 -5.74
CA LYS A 91 -43.43 -21.93 -4.48
C LYS A 91 -41.96 -21.49 -4.51
N ASN A 92 -41.37 -21.39 -5.71
CA ASN A 92 -39.99 -21.00 -5.94
C ASN A 92 -39.86 -19.53 -6.37
N SER A 93 -40.79 -18.66 -5.94
CA SER A 93 -40.70 -17.22 -6.19
C SER A 93 -39.64 -16.56 -5.31
N GLU A 94 -38.38 -16.84 -5.65
CA GLU A 94 -37.20 -16.37 -4.92
C GLU A 94 -36.59 -15.12 -5.56
N TYR A 95 -36.35 -14.14 -4.71
CA TYR A 95 -35.58 -12.94 -4.99
C TYR A 95 -34.28 -12.99 -4.20
N VAL A 96 -33.21 -12.44 -4.75
CA VAL A 96 -31.94 -12.29 -4.07
C VAL A 96 -31.57 -10.81 -4.04
N LEU A 97 -31.46 -10.26 -2.85
CA LEU A 97 -30.97 -8.90 -2.62
C LEU A 97 -29.48 -8.95 -2.33
N TYR A 98 -28.67 -8.47 -3.25
CA TYR A 98 -27.23 -8.28 -3.06
C TYR A 98 -26.97 -6.92 -2.45
N ILE A 99 -26.11 -6.86 -1.42
CA ILE A 99 -25.79 -5.66 -0.66
C ILE A 99 -24.28 -5.52 -0.67
N THR A 100 -23.79 -4.47 -1.31
CA THR A 100 -22.35 -4.26 -1.51
C THR A 100 -21.95 -2.83 -1.19
N GLN A 101 -20.81 -2.66 -0.52
CA GLN A 101 -20.20 -1.36 -0.27
C GLN A 101 -18.69 -1.54 -0.17
N VAL A 102 -17.94 -0.62 -0.77
CA VAL A 102 -16.47 -0.64 -0.76
C VAL A 102 -15.96 -0.61 0.68
N GLY A 103 -15.02 -1.50 1.01
CA GLY A 103 -14.46 -1.61 2.37
C GLY A 103 -15.37 -2.31 3.37
N THR A 104 -16.41 -3.01 2.92
CA THR A 104 -17.27 -3.84 3.77
C THR A 104 -17.43 -5.25 3.20
N ILE A 105 -17.80 -6.19 4.06
CA ILE A 105 -18.12 -7.56 3.65
C ILE A 105 -19.45 -7.52 2.87
N PRO A 106 -19.48 -7.97 1.60
CA PRO A 106 -20.73 -8.04 0.83
C PRO A 106 -21.68 -9.05 1.45
N LYS A 107 -22.98 -8.76 1.42
CA LYS A 107 -24.04 -9.62 1.96
C LYS A 107 -25.07 -9.91 0.89
N SER A 108 -25.79 -11.01 1.03
CA SER A 108 -26.95 -11.28 0.21
C SER A 108 -28.10 -11.85 1.04
N ILE A 109 -29.33 -11.54 0.68
CA ILE A 109 -30.53 -11.99 1.40
C ILE A 109 -31.45 -12.67 0.40
N SER A 110 -31.81 -13.91 0.68
CA SER A 110 -32.79 -14.66 -0.09
C SER A 110 -34.19 -14.37 0.43
N ILE A 111 -35.12 -14.03 -0.46
CA ILE A 111 -36.48 -13.60 -0.10
C ILE A 111 -37.44 -14.45 -0.93
N ASN A 112 -38.17 -15.35 -0.29
CA ASN A 112 -39.24 -16.08 -0.94
C ASN A 112 -40.57 -15.37 -0.65
N THR A 113 -41.24 -14.94 -1.72
CA THR A 113 -42.48 -14.16 -1.69
C THR A 113 -43.74 -15.00 -1.90
N TYR A 114 -43.60 -16.32 -1.85
CA TYR A 114 -44.72 -17.23 -2.00
C TYR A 114 -45.61 -17.23 -0.77
N ILE A 115 -46.92 -17.10 -0.99
CA ILE A 115 -47.97 -17.33 0.01
C ILE A 115 -48.92 -18.36 -0.57
N SER A 116 -49.37 -19.33 0.23
CA SER A 116 -50.35 -20.30 -0.28
C SER A 116 -51.65 -19.61 -0.70
N PRO A 117 -52.34 -20.06 -1.78
CA PRO A 117 -53.60 -19.46 -2.20
C PRO A 117 -54.65 -19.41 -1.09
N ASP A 118 -54.73 -20.46 -0.27
CA ASP A 118 -55.70 -20.56 0.83
C ASP A 118 -55.43 -19.48 1.89
N GLU A 119 -54.18 -19.26 2.26
CA GLU A 119 -53.82 -18.20 3.22
C GLU A 119 -53.95 -16.80 2.62
N TYR A 120 -53.55 -16.63 1.36
CA TYR A 120 -53.64 -15.35 0.68
C TYR A 120 -55.09 -14.87 0.58
N ASN A 121 -56.01 -15.77 0.24
CA ASN A 121 -57.45 -15.48 0.14
C ASN A 121 -58.10 -15.28 1.52
N ALA A 122 -57.62 -15.97 2.55
CA ALA A 122 -58.12 -15.80 3.91
C ALA A 122 -57.68 -14.46 4.54
N LYS A 123 -56.48 -13.96 4.19
CA LYS A 123 -55.84 -12.78 4.78
C LYS A 123 -55.17 -11.92 3.71
N THR A 124 -55.98 -11.39 2.78
CA THR A 124 -55.47 -10.53 1.71
C THR A 124 -55.13 -9.15 2.27
N PHE A 125 -53.86 -8.76 2.15
CA PHE A 125 -53.40 -7.40 2.41
C PHE A 125 -52.95 -6.75 1.10
N PRO A 126 -53.19 -5.45 0.90
CA PRO A 126 -52.72 -4.74 -0.29
C PRO A 126 -51.18 -4.67 -0.35
N SER A 127 -50.53 -4.72 0.81
CA SER A 127 -49.08 -4.74 0.91
C SER A 127 -48.62 -5.44 2.18
N TYR A 128 -47.53 -6.18 2.08
CA TYR A 128 -46.84 -6.82 3.20
C TYR A 128 -45.56 -6.04 3.49
N LEU A 129 -45.44 -5.48 4.70
CA LEU A 129 -44.28 -4.68 5.10
C LEU A 129 -43.33 -5.51 5.95
N PHE A 130 -42.05 -5.48 5.61
CA PHE A 130 -40.99 -6.10 6.40
C PHE A 130 -39.89 -5.08 6.67
N ASP A 131 -39.66 -4.80 7.95
CA ASP A 131 -38.63 -3.88 8.41
C ASP A 131 -37.35 -4.65 8.77
N LEU A 132 -36.25 -4.36 8.08
CA LEU A 132 -34.96 -5.02 8.30
C LEU A 132 -33.81 -4.01 8.44
N GLU A 133 -33.10 -4.09 9.56
CA GLU A 133 -31.83 -3.39 9.73
C GLU A 133 -30.67 -4.28 9.27
N ILE A 134 -29.87 -3.78 8.32
CA ILE A 134 -28.70 -4.49 7.78
C ILE A 134 -27.44 -3.91 8.42
N LYS A 135 -26.76 -4.72 9.22
CA LYS A 135 -25.46 -4.34 9.81
C LYS A 135 -24.34 -4.64 8.83
N MET A 136 -23.62 -3.60 8.42
CA MET A 136 -22.42 -3.67 7.60
C MET A 136 -21.22 -3.99 8.49
N ILE A 137 -20.30 -4.81 7.99
CA ILE A 137 -19.07 -5.17 8.68
C ILE A 137 -17.92 -4.63 7.84
N GLU A 138 -17.11 -3.76 8.43
CA GLU A 138 -15.95 -3.16 7.76
C GLU A 138 -14.84 -4.21 7.58
N THR A 139 -14.15 -4.13 6.45
CA THR A 139 -13.01 -4.99 6.14
C THR A 139 -11.96 -4.22 5.35
N LYS A 140 -10.68 -4.56 5.59
CA LYS A 140 -9.54 -3.99 4.85
C LYS A 140 -9.25 -4.76 3.56
N GLU A 141 -9.83 -5.94 3.41
CA GLU A 141 -9.65 -6.82 2.27
C GLU A 141 -10.53 -6.38 1.09
N LYS A 142 -9.96 -6.37 -0.12
CA LYS A 142 -10.66 -5.90 -1.32
C LYS A 142 -11.54 -6.97 -1.98
N ASP A 143 -11.28 -8.26 -1.71
CA ASP A 143 -11.87 -9.38 -2.46
C ASP A 143 -12.51 -10.44 -1.53
N ILE A 144 -13.52 -10.06 -0.75
CA ILE A 144 -14.33 -11.03 0.00
C ILE A 144 -15.51 -11.46 -0.86
N VAL A 145 -15.47 -12.71 -1.33
CA VAL A 145 -16.61 -13.32 -2.03
C VAL A 145 -17.45 -14.10 -1.02
N VAL A 146 -18.72 -13.73 -0.87
CA VAL A 146 -19.68 -14.46 -0.05
C VAL A 146 -20.54 -15.33 -0.97
N GLU A 147 -20.30 -16.64 -0.97
CA GLU A 147 -20.94 -17.59 -1.89
C GLU A 147 -22.41 -17.90 -1.56
N LYS A 148 -22.80 -17.83 -0.28
CA LYS A 148 -24.13 -18.19 0.20
C LYS A 148 -24.81 -17.00 0.88
N PRO A 149 -26.14 -16.85 0.77
CA PRO A 149 -26.86 -15.75 1.38
C PRO A 149 -26.63 -15.69 2.90
N SER A 150 -26.56 -14.47 3.41
CA SER A 150 -26.41 -14.11 4.82
C SER A 150 -27.73 -14.16 5.59
N GLY A 151 -28.87 -14.23 4.90
CA GLY A 151 -30.19 -14.29 5.52
C GLY A 151 -31.24 -14.85 4.57
N LYS A 152 -32.33 -15.36 5.13
CA LYS A 152 -33.49 -15.84 4.39
C LYS A 152 -34.78 -15.28 4.99
N ILE A 153 -35.64 -14.72 4.15
CA ILE A 153 -36.99 -14.26 4.52
C ILE A 153 -37.99 -15.17 3.82
N ILE A 154 -38.90 -15.75 4.59
CA ILE A 154 -39.96 -16.65 4.11
C ILE A 154 -41.28 -16.33 4.79
N TRP A 155 -42.38 -16.76 4.19
CA TRP A 155 -43.67 -16.77 4.85
C TRP A 155 -43.71 -17.81 5.97
N ASP A 156 -44.11 -17.39 7.17
CA ASP A 156 -44.33 -18.24 8.33
C ASP A 156 -45.84 -18.48 8.48
N ASN A 157 -46.26 -19.74 8.33
CA ASN A 157 -47.66 -20.15 8.41
C ASN A 157 -48.25 -20.02 9.82
N GLU A 158 -47.42 -20.09 10.87
CA GLU A 158 -47.89 -19.98 12.26
C GLU A 158 -48.17 -18.51 12.61
N GLN A 159 -47.28 -17.62 12.17
CA GLN A 159 -47.41 -16.18 12.40
C GLN A 159 -48.28 -15.48 11.35
N HIS A 160 -48.56 -16.17 10.24
CA HIS A 160 -49.21 -15.63 9.04
C HIS A 160 -48.58 -14.30 8.59
N ALA A 161 -47.25 -14.29 8.58
CA ALA A 161 -46.45 -13.12 8.26
C ALA A 161 -45.10 -13.55 7.67
N PHE A 162 -44.44 -12.64 6.97
CA PHE A 162 -43.05 -12.86 6.60
C PHE A 162 -42.15 -12.78 7.83
N ALA A 163 -41.26 -13.75 7.98
CA ALA A 163 -40.32 -13.85 9.08
C ALA A 163 -38.89 -14.03 8.56
N PHE A 164 -37.92 -13.57 9.35
CA PHE A 164 -36.51 -13.88 9.11
C PHE A 164 -36.21 -15.27 9.67
N ASP A 165 -35.65 -16.15 8.83
CA ASP A 165 -35.26 -17.49 9.23
C ASP A 165 -34.04 -17.41 10.16
N GLN A 166 -34.31 -17.46 11.47
CA GLN A 166 -33.28 -17.39 12.52
C GLN A 166 -32.38 -18.63 12.52
N THR A 167 -32.87 -19.78 12.07
CA THR A 167 -32.08 -21.01 11.95
C THR A 167 -31.01 -20.81 10.88
N TYR A 168 -31.40 -20.25 9.74
CA TYR A 168 -30.47 -19.92 8.66
C TYR A 168 -29.45 -18.85 9.06
N ALA A 169 -29.81 -17.89 9.91
CA ALA A 169 -28.92 -16.83 10.38
C ALA A 169 -27.78 -17.34 11.28
N LYS A 170 -28.09 -18.20 12.25
CA LYS A 170 -27.12 -18.71 13.25
C LYS A 170 -25.99 -19.52 12.64
N PHE A 171 -26.30 -20.39 11.67
CA PHE A 171 -25.28 -21.17 10.97
C PHE A 171 -24.27 -20.29 10.21
N ARG A 172 -24.65 -19.04 9.89
CA ARG A 172 -23.84 -18.16 9.05
C ARG A 172 -23.00 -17.19 9.85
N GLU A 173 -23.48 -16.72 11.01
CA GLU A 173 -22.64 -15.94 11.94
C GLU A 173 -21.40 -16.76 12.34
N ASP A 174 -21.59 -18.02 12.72
CA ASP A 174 -20.50 -18.97 13.05
C ASP A 174 -19.53 -19.19 11.88
N ASP A 175 -20.02 -19.31 10.64
CA ASP A 175 -19.18 -19.45 9.45
C ASP A 175 -18.35 -18.18 9.18
N THR A 176 -18.94 -16.99 9.34
CA THR A 176 -18.20 -15.73 9.18
C THR A 176 -17.16 -15.51 10.26
N GLU A 177 -17.45 -15.87 11.52
CA GLU A 177 -16.48 -15.77 12.62
C GLU A 177 -15.32 -16.74 12.42
N LYS A 178 -15.60 -18.00 12.03
CA LYS A 178 -14.56 -18.98 11.70
C LYS A 178 -13.69 -18.52 10.52
N LEU A 179 -14.28 -17.95 9.47
CA LEU A 179 -13.54 -17.39 8.34
C LEU A 179 -12.63 -16.22 8.74
N LEU A 180 -13.07 -15.39 9.69
CA LEU A 180 -12.27 -14.30 10.25
C LEU A 180 -11.13 -14.84 11.13
N GLU A 181 -11.38 -15.85 11.98
CA GLU A 181 -10.37 -16.45 12.86
C GLU A 181 -9.31 -17.25 12.11
N GLU A 182 -9.70 -18.13 11.18
CA GLU A 182 -8.74 -18.91 10.39
C GLU A 182 -7.82 -18.02 9.56
N LYS A 183 -8.32 -16.88 9.07
CA LYS A 183 -7.51 -15.94 8.30
C LYS A 183 -6.62 -15.06 9.17
N LYS A 184 -7.08 -14.64 10.36
CA LYS A 184 -6.23 -13.95 11.34
C LYS A 184 -5.05 -14.83 11.77
N LYS A 185 -5.30 -16.13 11.97
CA LYS A 185 -4.24 -17.10 12.27
C LYS A 185 -3.20 -17.20 11.13
N LYS A 186 -3.64 -17.18 9.87
CA LYS A 186 -2.73 -17.16 8.71
C LYS A 186 -1.90 -15.87 8.63
N GLU A 187 -2.48 -14.70 8.92
CA GLU A 187 -1.72 -13.45 8.96
C GLU A 187 -0.69 -13.43 10.08
N GLU A 188 -1.02 -13.97 11.27
CA GLU A 188 -0.08 -14.09 12.38
C GLU A 188 1.07 -15.05 12.04
N GLU A 189 0.79 -16.18 11.38
CA GLU A 189 1.81 -17.10 10.87
C GLU A 189 2.71 -16.42 9.82
N GLU A 190 2.14 -15.68 8.86
CA GLU A 190 2.92 -15.00 7.82
C GLU A 190 3.79 -13.86 8.41
N GLN A 191 3.27 -13.12 9.38
CA GLN A 191 4.06 -12.10 10.08
C GLN A 191 5.17 -12.72 10.94
N SER A 192 4.92 -13.87 11.55
CA SER A 192 5.96 -14.60 12.30
C SER A 192 7.06 -15.11 11.37
N MET A 193 6.71 -15.61 10.18
CA MET A 193 7.67 -16.03 9.17
C MET A 193 8.49 -14.86 8.62
N LYS A 194 7.87 -13.72 8.31
CA LYS A 194 8.60 -12.52 7.84
C LYS A 194 9.57 -12.00 8.89
N LYS A 195 9.19 -11.99 10.18
CA LYS A 195 10.10 -11.60 11.27
C LYS A 195 11.26 -12.58 11.41
N ALA A 196 11.01 -13.89 11.31
CA ALA A 196 12.05 -14.90 11.37
C ALA A 196 13.02 -14.81 10.17
N GLU A 197 12.50 -14.54 8.97
CA GLU A 197 13.30 -14.37 7.76
C GLU A 197 14.16 -13.09 7.81
N GLU A 198 13.59 -11.97 8.29
CA GLU A 198 14.33 -10.72 8.46
C GLU A 198 15.44 -10.85 9.52
N GLU A 199 15.17 -11.55 10.63
CA GLU A 199 16.17 -11.84 11.65
C GLU A 199 17.28 -12.77 11.11
N ALA A 200 16.95 -13.77 10.28
CA ALA A 200 17.92 -14.63 9.61
C ALA A 200 18.79 -13.85 8.61
N ARG A 201 18.20 -12.93 7.83
CA ARG A 201 18.94 -12.07 6.90
C ARG A 201 19.90 -11.14 7.63
N MET A 202 19.47 -10.54 8.74
CA MET A 202 20.32 -9.66 9.55
C MET A 202 21.51 -10.42 10.18
N LYS A 203 21.31 -11.68 10.60
CA LYS A 203 22.39 -12.55 11.09
C LYS A 203 23.38 -12.93 9.97
N ALA A 204 22.89 -13.23 8.77
CA ALA A 204 23.74 -13.53 7.61
C ALA A 204 24.57 -12.30 7.16
N ASP A 205 23.95 -11.11 7.13
CA ASP A 205 24.64 -9.87 6.74
C ASP A 205 25.70 -9.45 7.77
N THR A 206 25.44 -9.65 9.07
CA THR A 206 26.43 -9.34 10.12
C THR A 206 27.62 -10.30 10.09
N GLU A 207 27.40 -11.59 9.84
CA GLU A 207 28.50 -12.57 9.73
C GLU A 207 29.34 -12.34 8.46
N ASN A 208 28.70 -12.07 7.32
CA ASN A 208 29.40 -11.72 6.08
C ASN A 208 30.26 -10.46 6.24
N LYS A 209 29.76 -9.46 6.98
CA LYS A 209 30.53 -8.24 7.27
C LYS A 209 31.74 -8.51 8.18
N ARG A 210 31.61 -9.39 9.19
CA ARG A 210 32.76 -9.80 10.02
C ARG A 210 33.81 -10.57 9.21
N LEU A 211 33.37 -11.43 8.29
CA LEU A 211 34.27 -12.16 7.39
C LEU A 211 35.01 -11.23 6.42
N ALA A 212 34.33 -10.22 5.86
CA ALA A 212 34.96 -9.21 5.00
C ALA A 212 35.96 -8.34 5.77
N ASP A 213 35.62 -7.91 6.99
CA ASP A 213 36.53 -7.15 7.86
C ASP A 213 37.75 -7.97 8.28
N ARG A 214 37.60 -9.28 8.52
CA ARG A 214 38.74 -10.16 8.85
C ARG A 214 39.67 -10.33 7.65
N LYS A 215 39.12 -10.58 6.47
CA LYS A 215 39.91 -10.71 5.23
C LYS A 215 40.66 -9.42 4.89
N SER A 216 40.02 -8.26 5.03
CA SER A 216 40.68 -6.97 4.74
C SER A 216 41.82 -6.66 5.73
N LYS A 217 41.67 -7.02 7.01
CA LYS A 217 42.74 -6.90 8.00
C LYS A 217 43.92 -7.84 7.70
N GLU A 218 43.65 -9.10 7.39
CA GLU A 218 44.70 -10.07 7.03
C GLU A 218 45.49 -9.64 5.79
N GLU A 219 44.81 -9.04 4.80
CA GLU A 219 45.46 -8.53 3.59
C GLU A 219 46.29 -7.27 3.87
N ALA A 220 45.78 -6.35 4.70
CA ALA A 220 46.53 -5.17 5.14
C ALA A 220 47.79 -5.54 5.93
N ASP A 221 47.71 -6.55 6.81
CA ASP A 221 48.86 -7.03 7.60
C ASP A 221 49.92 -7.68 6.71
N LYS A 222 49.52 -8.44 5.67
CA LYS A 222 50.44 -8.99 4.67
C LYS A 222 51.16 -7.90 3.86
N ILE A 223 50.44 -6.84 3.48
CA ILE A 223 51.04 -5.70 2.76
C ILE A 223 52.04 -4.98 3.68
N LEU A 224 51.70 -4.79 4.95
CA LEU A 224 52.58 -4.15 5.93
C LEU A 224 53.86 -4.97 6.13
N GLN A 225 53.77 -6.30 6.28
CA GLN A 225 54.94 -7.17 6.40
C GLN A 225 55.85 -7.11 5.18
N LYS A 226 55.28 -7.19 3.96
CA LYS A 226 56.06 -7.08 2.71
C LYS A 226 56.80 -5.74 2.61
N ASN A 227 56.13 -4.63 2.96
CA ASN A 227 56.76 -3.31 2.95
C ASN A 227 57.88 -3.20 4.00
N LEU A 228 57.68 -3.79 5.18
CA LEU A 228 58.69 -3.79 6.25
C LEU A 228 59.92 -4.63 5.87
N GLU A 229 59.73 -5.76 5.19
CA GLU A 229 60.80 -6.59 4.66
C GLU A 229 61.57 -5.90 3.53
N ALA A 230 60.85 -5.27 2.60
CA ALA A 230 61.46 -4.48 1.53
C ALA A 230 62.32 -3.33 2.10
N MET A 231 61.81 -2.61 3.10
CA MET A 231 62.54 -1.55 3.78
C MET A 231 63.80 -2.06 4.50
N LYS A 232 63.72 -3.23 5.16
CA LYS A 232 64.89 -3.88 5.79
C LYS A 232 65.94 -4.26 4.76
N LEU A 233 65.53 -4.77 3.60
CA LEU A 233 66.43 -5.13 2.52
C LEU A 233 67.13 -3.89 1.94
N GLU A 234 66.38 -2.80 1.74
CA GLU A 234 66.90 -1.53 1.25
C GLU A 234 67.88 -0.89 2.24
N MET A 235 67.57 -0.90 3.54
CA MET A 235 68.49 -0.45 4.59
C MET A 235 69.78 -1.29 4.64
N ARG A 236 69.67 -2.60 4.41
CA ARG A 236 70.86 -3.48 4.34
C ARG A 236 71.72 -3.17 3.13
N LYS A 237 71.13 -2.90 1.96
CA LYS A 237 71.86 -2.45 0.77
C LYS A 237 72.55 -1.11 0.99
N LYS A 238 71.86 -0.14 1.62
CA LYS A 238 72.43 1.17 1.93
C LYS A 238 73.61 1.08 2.89
N ARG A 239 73.51 0.26 3.96
CA ARG A 239 74.62 0.02 4.89
C ARG A 239 75.83 -0.66 4.23
N MET A 240 75.59 -1.55 3.26
CA MET A 240 76.66 -2.19 2.49
C MET A 240 77.35 -1.19 1.54
N GLN A 241 76.59 -0.27 0.96
CA GLN A 241 77.11 0.81 0.11
C GLN A 241 77.95 1.82 0.91
N ASP A 242 77.42 2.27 2.07
CA ASP A 242 78.13 3.21 2.96
C ASP A 242 79.44 2.59 3.51
N SER A 243 79.47 1.26 3.73
CA SER A 243 80.69 0.54 4.11
C SER A 243 81.70 0.39 2.97
N LEU A 244 81.25 0.41 1.71
CA LEU A 244 82.13 0.35 0.54
C LEU A 244 82.78 1.73 0.31
N ASP A 245 81.98 2.79 0.44
CA ASP A 245 82.44 4.17 0.27
C ASP A 245 83.43 4.58 1.38
N SER A 246 83.30 4.03 2.60
CA SER A 246 84.28 4.24 3.68
C SER A 246 85.62 3.53 3.47
N LEU A 247 85.70 2.51 2.60
CA LEU A 247 86.96 1.81 2.27
C LEU A 247 87.72 2.50 1.12
N THR A 248 87.02 3.21 0.24
CA THR A 248 87.65 4.02 -0.82
C THR A 248 88.17 5.38 -0.35
N ALA A 249 87.77 5.84 0.85
CA ALA A 249 88.14 7.15 1.40
C ALA A 249 89.36 7.14 2.35
N VAL A 250 90.14 6.04 2.42
CA VAL A 250 91.35 5.97 3.28
C VAL A 250 92.65 6.33 2.52
N ASN A 251 92.58 6.63 1.22
CA ASN A 251 93.74 7.04 0.43
C ASN A 251 93.53 8.39 -0.28
N ALA A 252 93.27 9.46 0.49
CA ALA A 252 93.64 10.82 0.09
C ALA A 252 93.48 11.80 1.26
N GLY A 253 94.59 12.39 1.67
CA GLY A 253 94.62 13.80 2.09
C GLY A 253 94.20 14.13 3.52
N LYS A 254 95.20 14.52 4.32
CA LYS A 254 95.04 15.45 5.46
C LYS A 254 94.05 16.56 5.08
N THR A 255 92.91 16.60 5.76
CA THR A 255 92.02 17.76 5.70
C THR A 255 91.73 18.23 7.12
N ILE A 256 92.12 19.47 7.40
CA ILE A 256 91.84 20.18 8.64
C ILE A 256 90.34 20.49 8.63
N VAL A 257 89.61 20.04 9.66
CA VAL A 257 88.19 20.33 9.83
C VAL A 257 88.06 21.72 10.47
N GLU A 258 87.72 22.73 9.67
CA GLU A 258 87.35 24.05 10.17
C GLU A 258 85.85 24.07 10.51
N ILE A 259 85.52 24.09 11.80
CA ILE A 259 84.15 24.11 12.29
C ILE A 259 83.61 25.56 12.19
N LYS A 260 82.90 25.88 11.11
CA LYS A 260 82.05 27.09 11.07
C LYS A 260 80.72 26.81 11.80
N LYS A 261 80.63 27.30 13.04
CA LYS A 261 79.37 27.39 13.79
C LYS A 261 78.41 28.35 13.07
N PHE A 262 77.33 27.83 12.50
CA PHE A 262 76.14 28.61 12.16
C PHE A 262 75.17 28.56 13.35
N SER A 263 75.23 29.54 14.24
CA SER A 263 74.20 29.76 15.26
C SER A 263 73.16 30.74 14.72
N LYS A 264 72.01 30.23 14.30
CA LYS A 264 70.79 31.05 14.26
C LYS A 264 70.19 31.05 15.68
N PRO A 265 69.85 32.20 16.27
CA PRO A 265 69.21 32.25 17.57
C PRO A 265 67.81 31.63 17.45
N VAL A 266 67.60 30.52 18.17
CA VAL A 266 66.28 29.93 18.37
C VAL A 266 65.62 30.70 19.52
N SER A 267 64.41 31.21 19.31
CA SER A 267 63.65 31.91 20.34
C SER A 267 63.30 30.94 21.48
N PRO A 268 63.42 31.33 22.76
CA PRO A 268 63.10 30.48 23.90
C PRO A 268 61.65 29.95 23.91
N ASP A 269 60.74 30.61 23.19
CA ASP A 269 59.32 30.25 23.14
C ASP A 269 59.00 29.11 22.16
N ASP A 270 59.96 28.73 21.29
CA ASP A 270 59.80 27.64 20.31
C ASP A 270 60.39 26.31 20.79
N VAL A 271 60.91 26.26 22.01
CA VAL A 271 61.47 25.03 22.61
C VAL A 271 60.48 24.47 23.63
N ASP A 272 59.61 23.58 23.16
CA ASP A 272 58.80 22.74 24.05
C ASP A 272 59.74 21.92 24.93
N GLN A 273 59.74 22.21 26.24
CA GLN A 273 60.62 21.59 27.24
C GLN A 273 60.38 20.07 27.39
N ASN A 274 59.37 19.51 26.72
CA ASN A 274 59.11 18.07 26.67
C ASN A 274 59.48 17.41 25.33
N ALA A 275 60.07 18.13 24.38
CA ALA A 275 60.27 17.66 23.00
C ALA A 275 61.66 17.11 22.66
N PHE A 276 62.54 16.89 23.64
CA PHE A 276 63.84 16.25 23.38
C PHE A 276 64.20 15.21 24.44
N ASP A 277 63.48 14.09 24.39
CA ASP A 277 63.98 12.79 24.81
C ASP A 277 64.12 11.97 23.52
N GLY A 278 65.36 11.63 23.15
CA GLY A 278 65.70 10.84 21.96
C GLY A 278 65.20 9.39 21.96
N THR A 279 64.18 9.05 22.75
CA THR A 279 63.56 7.72 22.79
C THR A 279 62.18 7.72 22.11
N GLY A 280 61.73 6.54 21.66
CA GLY A 280 60.50 6.34 20.89
C GLY A 280 59.19 6.84 21.54
N ALA A 281 59.23 7.41 22.74
CA ALA A 281 58.10 8.06 23.40
C ALA A 281 57.59 9.30 22.63
N TYR A 282 58.47 10.07 21.96
CA TYR A 282 58.07 11.25 21.19
C TYR A 282 57.23 10.88 19.96
N SER A 283 57.65 9.86 19.20
CA SER A 283 56.90 9.38 18.03
C SER A 283 55.56 8.73 18.42
N ILE A 284 55.51 8.03 19.56
CA ILE A 284 54.26 7.47 20.11
C ILE A 284 53.29 8.58 20.51
N ASN A 285 53.76 9.66 21.14
CA ASN A 285 52.89 10.76 21.53
C ASN A 285 52.37 11.55 20.32
N ILE A 286 53.19 11.76 19.29
CA ILE A 286 52.73 12.34 18.01
C ILE A 286 51.68 11.44 17.35
N ALA A 287 51.92 10.13 17.30
CA ALA A 287 50.97 9.17 16.73
C ALA A 287 49.65 9.11 17.53
N LYS A 288 49.72 9.21 18.86
CA LYS A 288 48.52 9.23 19.72
C LYS A 288 47.72 10.52 19.52
N LYS A 289 48.40 11.67 19.36
CA LYS A 289 47.76 12.96 19.08
C LYS A 289 47.11 12.97 17.69
N SER A 290 47.75 12.40 16.68
CA SER A 290 47.18 12.29 15.33
C SER A 290 46.00 11.31 15.27
N LEU A 291 46.07 10.20 16.00
CA LEU A 291 44.97 9.23 16.11
C LEU A 291 43.74 9.86 16.78
N LYS A 292 43.94 10.60 17.89
CA LYS A 292 42.85 11.31 18.58
C LYS A 292 42.19 12.35 17.68
N ALA A 293 42.99 13.14 16.96
CA ALA A 293 42.48 14.11 15.98
C ALA A 293 41.71 13.44 14.82
N SER A 294 42.18 12.29 14.34
CA SER A 294 41.48 11.52 13.31
C SER A 294 40.13 10.97 13.81
N GLN A 295 40.10 10.47 15.04
CA GLN A 295 38.89 9.94 15.67
C GLN A 295 37.84 11.04 15.94
N GLU A 296 38.27 12.22 16.39
CA GLU A 296 37.38 13.39 16.51
C GLU A 296 36.82 13.83 15.16
N LYS A 297 37.65 13.84 14.10
CA LYS A 297 37.20 14.15 12.73
C LYS A 297 36.18 13.12 12.23
N MET A 298 36.38 11.83 12.52
CA MET A 298 35.44 10.77 12.16
C MET A 298 34.11 10.92 12.91
N ASN A 299 34.16 11.23 14.20
CA ASN A 299 32.96 11.46 15.01
C ASN A 299 32.18 12.69 14.54
N ARG A 300 32.86 13.80 14.19
CA ARG A 300 32.23 14.97 13.57
C ARG A 300 31.56 14.64 12.24
N LYS A 301 32.21 13.84 11.37
CA LYS A 301 31.60 13.36 10.12
C LYS A 301 30.38 12.48 10.36
N LYS A 302 30.44 11.57 11.34
CA LYS A 302 29.29 10.74 11.73
C LYS A 302 28.12 11.59 12.23
N ALA A 303 28.40 12.58 13.08
CA ALA A 303 27.39 13.50 13.58
C ALA A 303 26.77 14.35 12.45
N ALA A 304 27.57 14.87 11.53
CA ALA A 304 27.08 15.61 10.36
C ALA A 304 26.25 14.75 9.39
N ASN A 305 26.63 13.49 9.18
CA ASN A 305 25.81 12.56 8.40
C ASN A 305 24.50 12.22 9.10
N LEU A 306 24.51 12.12 10.44
CA LEU A 306 23.30 11.90 11.21
C LEU A 306 22.37 13.13 11.11
N SER A 307 22.89 14.34 11.27
CA SER A 307 22.10 15.57 11.14
C SER A 307 21.53 15.74 9.73
N ALA A 308 22.31 15.48 8.69
CA ALA A 308 21.83 15.49 7.31
C ALA A 308 20.71 14.46 7.06
N LYS A 309 20.76 13.28 7.72
CA LYS A 309 19.69 12.28 7.65
C LYS A 309 18.41 12.75 8.36
N TYR A 310 18.52 13.47 9.46
CA TYR A 310 17.36 14.05 10.15
C TYR A 310 16.77 15.23 9.38
N GLU A 311 17.60 16.09 8.77
CA GLU A 311 17.14 17.21 7.94
C GLU A 311 16.43 16.73 6.66
N THR A 312 16.97 15.71 5.99
CA THR A 312 16.33 15.10 4.81
C THR A 312 15.01 14.42 5.14
N ASN A 313 14.90 13.71 6.26
CA ASN A 313 13.62 13.14 6.70
C ASN A 313 12.59 14.23 7.05
N ASN A 314 13.01 15.34 7.65
CA ASN A 314 12.10 16.41 8.02
C ASN A 314 11.61 17.21 6.80
N THR A 315 12.49 17.45 5.81
CA THR A 315 12.10 18.05 4.52
C THR A 315 11.18 17.14 3.72
N LEU A 316 11.42 15.83 3.68
CA LEU A 316 10.53 14.88 3.02
C LEU A 316 9.12 14.87 3.65
N THR A 317 9.06 14.90 4.99
CA THR A 317 7.80 14.96 5.73
C THR A 317 7.06 16.28 5.47
N SER A 318 7.77 17.41 5.42
CA SER A 318 7.18 18.71 5.09
C SER A 318 6.67 18.78 3.64
N LEU A 319 7.37 18.13 2.69
CA LEU A 319 6.93 18.05 1.30
C LEU A 319 5.68 17.17 1.15
N LEU A 320 5.62 16.02 1.83
CA LEU A 320 4.44 15.16 1.86
C LEU A 320 3.21 15.91 2.38
N ASN A 321 3.35 16.63 3.49
CA ASN A 321 2.25 17.44 4.04
C ASN A 321 1.79 18.54 3.06
N ARG A 322 2.72 19.16 2.31
CA ARG A 322 2.36 20.15 1.27
C ARG A 322 1.64 19.54 0.08
N VAL A 323 2.01 18.33 -0.34
CA VAL A 323 1.33 17.61 -1.43
C VAL A 323 -0.10 17.26 -1.00
N ASP A 324 -0.29 16.77 0.22
CA ASP A 324 -1.62 16.48 0.77
C ASP A 324 -2.51 17.73 0.84
N GLU A 325 -1.94 18.88 1.21
CA GLU A 325 -2.66 20.17 1.21
C GLU A 325 -3.02 20.63 -0.21
N TYR A 326 -2.13 20.45 -1.18
CA TYR A 326 -2.40 20.79 -2.58
C TYR A 326 -3.53 19.93 -3.17
N GLU A 327 -3.49 18.61 -2.96
CA GLU A 327 -4.57 17.72 -3.41
C GLU A 327 -5.93 18.07 -2.80
N LYS A 328 -5.93 18.46 -1.52
CA LYS A 328 -7.15 18.88 -0.81
C LYS A 328 -7.71 20.17 -1.39
N ASN A 329 -6.85 21.11 -1.78
CA ASN A 329 -7.24 22.37 -2.41
C ASN A 329 -7.69 22.19 -3.87
N GLU A 330 -7.06 21.31 -4.66
CA GLU A 330 -7.57 21.02 -6.02
C GLU A 330 -8.96 20.38 -5.97
N LYS A 331 -9.18 19.44 -5.03
CA LYS A 331 -10.51 18.81 -4.84
C LYS A 331 -11.58 19.81 -4.42
N SER A 332 -11.23 20.86 -3.66
CA SER A 332 -12.20 21.90 -3.27
C SER A 332 -12.52 22.86 -4.42
N ILE A 333 -11.53 23.23 -5.25
CA ILE A 333 -11.70 24.06 -6.45
C ILE A 333 -12.51 23.32 -7.53
N ALA A 334 -12.21 22.04 -7.77
CA ALA A 334 -12.98 21.22 -8.73
C ALA A 334 -14.44 21.04 -8.31
N LYS A 335 -14.74 21.15 -7.00
CA LYS A 335 -16.09 21.07 -6.46
C LYS A 335 -16.84 22.40 -6.54
N SER A 336 -16.15 23.54 -6.48
CA SER A 336 -16.77 24.87 -6.64
C SER A 336 -17.05 25.24 -8.10
N THR A 337 -16.31 24.68 -9.06
CA THR A 337 -16.49 24.96 -10.50
C THR A 337 -17.62 24.14 -11.15
N LYS A 338 -18.22 23.19 -10.41
CA LYS A 338 -19.35 22.35 -10.85
C LYS A 338 -20.71 22.78 -10.27
N GLN A 339 -20.75 23.88 -9.53
CA GLN A 339 -21.97 24.61 -9.16
C GLN A 339 -22.09 25.86 -10.02
#